data_AF-A0A7S0UKJ8-F1
#
_entry.id   AF-A0A7S0UKJ8-F1
#
_cell.length_a   1.000
_cell.length_b   1.000
_cell.length_c   1.000
_cell.angle_alpha   90.00
_cell.angle_beta   90.00
_cell.angle_gamma   90.00
#
_symmetry.space_group_name_H-M   'P 1'
#
loop_
_entity.id
_entity.type
_entity.pdbx_description
1 polymer ?
#
loop_
_entity_poly.entity_id
_entity_poly.type
_entity_poly.pdbx_seq_one_letter_code
_entity_poly.pdbx_strand_id
1 'polypeptide(L)'
;LSPSSPSSSSLSSPSLPHSPTLLPSSSCPPWISPAHWVSVTMALQHVLLWTKLHFYARVFPASSMFMDTVRLLLMGDLKYFLAFVGLVMVGFAFAFYALFREDQSEYTDFKSLWTSFASMFAYMLQMFDYRVLYESSHPILSMVLFMAYEIVTAVLLLNVMIALMTSSFSRIQKEEGKRQLIYRAEVIDELESSLPVRRWWLSKPGAPLRPPFIHILRIVSLGNGVERDGIGGGI
;
A
#
# COMPACT_ATOMS: atom_id res chain seq x y z
N LEU A 1 63.39 -61.60 -14.16
CA LEU A 1 64.31 -60.77 -14.97
C LEU A 1 63.81 -59.33 -14.94
N SER A 2 64.37 -58.50 -14.05
CA SER A 2 64.46 -57.05 -14.28
C SER A 2 65.57 -56.81 -15.32
N PRO A 3 65.48 -55.80 -16.22
CA PRO A 3 65.76 -54.38 -15.88
C PRO A 3 64.82 -53.42 -16.68
N SER A 4 64.95 -52.09 -16.80
CA SER A 4 65.83 -51.03 -16.23
C SER A 4 65.18 -49.64 -16.40
N SER A 5 65.46 -48.69 -15.49
CA SER A 5 65.45 -47.23 -15.72
C SER A 5 66.81 -46.80 -16.37
N PRO A 6 67.07 -45.57 -16.92
CA PRO A 6 66.66 -44.26 -16.37
C PRO A 6 66.58 -43.01 -17.31
N SER A 7 66.33 -41.84 -16.68
CA SER A 7 66.89 -40.48 -16.93
C SER A 7 66.77 -39.73 -18.27
N SER A 8 66.16 -38.53 -18.22
CA SER A 8 66.75 -37.21 -18.61
C SER A 8 65.67 -36.12 -18.49
N SER A 9 65.66 -35.29 -17.44
CA SER A 9 66.40 -34.02 -17.29
C SER A 9 65.88 -32.85 -18.15
N SER A 10 65.06 -31.97 -17.55
CA SER A 10 64.95 -30.56 -17.94
C SER A 10 65.10 -29.67 -16.71
N LEU A 11 66.25 -29.01 -16.63
CA LEU A 11 66.62 -28.08 -15.57
C LEU A 11 65.87 -26.74 -15.71
N SER A 12 65.65 -26.08 -14.57
CA SER A 12 65.63 -24.61 -14.35
C SER A 12 66.05 -23.73 -15.56
N SER A 13 65.38 -22.62 -15.89
CA SER A 13 65.22 -21.38 -15.10
C SER A 13 64.42 -20.33 -15.92
N PRO A 14 64.16 -19.08 -15.45
CA PRO A 14 63.94 -18.58 -14.10
C PRO A 14 62.59 -17.83 -13.94
N SER A 15 62.08 -17.75 -12.71
CA SER A 15 60.99 -16.84 -12.33
C SER A 15 61.54 -15.48 -11.88
N LEU A 16 61.01 -14.38 -12.45
CA LEU A 16 61.09 -13.01 -11.90
C LEU A 16 59.71 -12.34 -12.00
N PRO A 17 59.39 -11.35 -11.13
CA PRO A 17 58.07 -11.30 -10.48
C PRO A 17 57.27 -10.03 -10.81
N HIS A 18 56.17 -9.84 -10.06
CA HIS A 18 55.38 -8.61 -9.94
C HIS A 18 54.27 -8.37 -10.98
N SER A 19 53.25 -9.23 -10.93
CA SER A 19 51.87 -8.73 -11.01
C SER A 19 51.44 -8.38 -9.57
N PRO A 20 51.07 -7.12 -9.26
CA PRO A 20 50.68 -6.77 -7.90
C PRO A 20 49.38 -7.48 -7.52
N THR A 21 49.37 -8.03 -6.31
CA THR A 21 48.23 -8.68 -5.69
C THR A 21 47.04 -7.72 -5.65
N LEU A 22 46.09 -7.86 -6.58
CA LEU A 22 44.79 -7.22 -6.43
C LEU A 22 44.12 -7.88 -5.23
N LEU A 23 44.05 -7.12 -4.14
CA LEU A 23 43.39 -7.50 -2.90
C LEU A 23 41.98 -8.03 -3.22
N PRO A 24 41.48 -9.05 -2.51
CA PRO A 24 40.07 -9.35 -2.55
C PRO A 24 39.33 -8.12 -2.02
N SER A 25 38.68 -7.37 -2.92
CA SER A 25 37.89 -6.21 -2.55
C SER A 25 36.85 -6.67 -1.54
N SER A 26 36.95 -6.14 -0.32
CA SER A 26 36.12 -6.50 0.82
C SER A 26 34.66 -6.62 0.40
N SER A 27 34.12 -7.84 0.47
CA SER A 27 32.70 -8.12 0.23
C SER A 27 31.89 -7.44 1.33
N CYS A 28 31.59 -6.15 1.14
CA CYS A 28 30.65 -5.44 2.00
C CYS A 28 29.34 -6.22 1.98
N PRO A 29 28.74 -6.52 3.15
CA PRO A 29 27.49 -7.25 3.19
C PRO A 29 26.43 -6.45 2.42
N PRO A 30 25.56 -7.11 1.64
CA PRO A 30 24.85 -6.48 0.53
C PRO A 30 24.09 -5.21 0.94
N TRP A 31 23.46 -5.21 2.12
CA TRP A 31 22.69 -4.08 2.67
C TRP A 31 23.45 -2.74 2.84
N ILE A 32 24.78 -2.72 2.73
CA ILE A 32 25.59 -1.48 2.80
C ILE A 32 25.85 -0.86 1.42
N SER A 33 25.71 -1.60 0.31
CA SER A 33 26.05 -1.04 -1.00
C SER A 33 25.04 0.02 -1.46
N PRO A 34 25.48 1.17 -2.01
CA PRO A 34 24.57 2.23 -2.43
C PRO A 34 23.60 1.78 -3.54
N ALA A 35 23.95 0.75 -4.30
CA ALA A 35 23.09 0.16 -5.34
C ALA A 35 21.76 -0.38 -4.78
N HIS A 36 21.76 -1.03 -3.61
CA HIS A 36 20.51 -1.54 -3.03
C HIS A 36 19.62 -0.40 -2.50
N TRP A 37 20.20 0.66 -1.94
CA TRP A 37 19.47 1.85 -1.49
C TRP A 37 18.85 2.63 -2.66
N VAL A 38 19.50 2.65 -3.84
CA VAL A 38 18.88 3.18 -5.07
C VAL A 38 17.67 2.35 -5.48
N SER A 39 17.73 1.02 -5.42
CA SER A 39 16.58 0.15 -5.73
C SER A 39 15.40 0.37 -4.77
N VAL A 40 15.65 0.49 -3.47
CA VAL A 40 14.62 0.75 -2.45
C VAL A 40 13.98 2.13 -2.64
N THR A 41 14.80 3.17 -2.88
CA THR A 41 14.28 4.53 -3.10
C THR A 41 13.53 4.66 -4.42
N MET A 42 13.96 3.98 -5.50
CA MET A 42 13.21 3.90 -6.76
C MET A 42 11.85 3.21 -6.59
N ALA A 43 11.79 2.09 -5.85
CA ALA A 43 10.54 1.40 -5.56
C ALA A 43 9.57 2.30 -4.76
N LEU A 44 10.06 2.96 -3.70
CA LEU A 44 9.28 3.91 -2.92
C LEU A 44 8.78 5.08 -3.77
N GLN A 45 9.64 5.63 -4.64
CA GLN A 45 9.30 6.73 -5.54
C GLN A 45 8.18 6.34 -6.52
N HIS A 46 8.16 5.12 -7.04
CA HIS A 46 7.07 4.64 -7.89
C HIS A 46 5.73 4.56 -7.14
N VAL A 47 5.72 4.06 -5.90
CA VAL A 47 4.51 4.00 -5.07
C VAL A 47 3.99 5.41 -4.73
N LEU A 48 4.89 6.34 -4.41
CA LEU A 48 4.55 7.74 -4.15
C LEU A 48 4.00 8.44 -5.41
N LEU A 49 4.61 8.20 -6.57
CA LEU A 49 4.16 8.73 -7.86
C LEU A 49 2.77 8.20 -8.22
N TRP A 50 2.51 6.90 -8.02
CA TRP A 50 1.20 6.29 -8.25
C TRP A 50 0.11 6.84 -7.31
N THR A 51 0.50 7.16 -6.07
CA THR A 51 -0.37 7.80 -5.07
C THR A 51 -0.71 9.25 -5.48
N LYS A 52 0.27 10.02 -5.96
CA LYS A 52 0.05 11.36 -6.54
C LYS A 52 -0.78 11.31 -7.83
N LEU A 53 -0.62 10.28 -8.67
CA LEU A 53 -1.47 10.06 -9.84
C LEU A 53 -2.94 9.82 -9.44
N HIS A 54 -3.18 9.00 -8.41
CA HIS A 54 -4.51 8.82 -7.84
C HIS A 54 -5.09 10.11 -7.26
N PHE A 55 -4.27 10.97 -6.65
CA PHE A 55 -4.73 12.29 -6.21
C PHE A 55 -5.25 13.15 -7.39
N TYR A 56 -4.50 13.25 -8.49
CA TYR A 56 -4.95 14.00 -9.68
C TYR A 56 -6.15 13.35 -10.39
N ALA A 57 -6.30 12.03 -10.33
CA ALA A 57 -7.46 11.33 -10.90
C ALA A 57 -8.80 11.79 -10.29
N ARG A 58 -8.79 12.37 -9.07
CA ARG A 58 -9.99 12.96 -8.41
C ARG A 58 -10.61 14.15 -9.15
N VAL A 59 -9.97 14.70 -10.18
CA VAL A 59 -10.60 15.72 -11.03
C VAL A 59 -11.73 15.10 -11.88
N PHE A 60 -11.62 13.82 -12.24
CA PHE A 60 -12.62 13.12 -13.04
C PHE A 60 -13.83 12.67 -12.20
N PRO A 61 -15.08 12.98 -12.59
CA PRO A 61 -16.29 12.67 -11.81
C PRO A 61 -16.39 11.21 -11.37
N ALA A 62 -16.15 10.28 -12.30
CA ALA A 62 -16.23 8.84 -12.03
C ALA A 62 -15.17 8.36 -11.01
N SER A 63 -13.97 8.96 -11.03
CA SER A 63 -12.88 8.58 -10.12
C SER A 63 -13.02 9.25 -8.75
N SER A 64 -13.48 10.51 -8.69
CA SER A 64 -13.79 11.18 -7.42
C SER A 64 -14.87 10.46 -6.64
N MET A 65 -15.92 9.97 -7.31
CA MET A 65 -17.02 9.23 -6.67
C MET A 65 -16.52 7.96 -5.97
N PHE A 66 -15.63 7.21 -6.62
CA PHE A 66 -14.99 6.03 -6.03
C PHE A 66 -14.11 6.39 -4.84
N MET A 67 -13.22 7.38 -4.97
CA MET A 67 -12.31 7.76 -3.88
C MET A 67 -13.05 8.35 -2.67
N ASP A 68 -14.12 9.11 -2.88
CA ASP A 68 -14.97 9.63 -1.81
C ASP A 68 -15.68 8.52 -1.06
N THR A 69 -16.21 7.55 -1.79
CA THR A 69 -16.86 6.36 -1.21
C THR A 69 -15.88 5.59 -0.33
N VAL A 70 -14.68 5.27 -0.83
CA VAL A 70 -13.64 4.57 -0.06
C VAL A 70 -13.16 5.38 1.14
N ARG A 71 -12.94 6.70 0.99
CA ARG A 71 -12.44 7.58 2.05
C ARG A 71 -13.46 7.76 3.18
N LEU A 72 -14.71 8.01 2.83
CA LEU A 72 -15.84 8.09 3.75
C LEU A 72 -15.95 6.80 4.57
N LEU A 73 -15.93 5.67 3.88
CA LEU A 73 -16.06 4.35 4.46
C LEU A 73 -14.95 4.08 5.48
N LEU A 74 -13.68 4.27 5.11
CA LEU A 74 -12.54 4.10 6.02
C LEU A 74 -12.62 5.03 7.24
N MET A 75 -13.10 6.26 7.07
CA MET A 75 -13.18 7.25 8.14
C MET A 75 -14.39 7.05 9.07
N GLY A 76 -15.44 6.38 8.59
CA GLY A 76 -16.66 6.04 9.33
C GLY A 76 -16.50 4.80 10.21
N ASP A 77 -17.54 3.97 10.25
CA ASP A 77 -17.65 2.85 11.21
C ASP A 77 -16.79 1.64 10.83
N LEU A 78 -16.35 1.54 9.55
CA LEU A 78 -15.50 0.45 9.07
C LEU A 78 -14.23 0.28 9.92
N LYS A 79 -13.60 1.37 10.38
CA LYS A 79 -12.35 1.29 11.14
C LYS A 79 -12.52 0.52 12.46
N TYR A 80 -13.67 0.63 13.13
CA TYR A 80 -13.96 -0.11 14.35
C TYR A 80 -14.22 -1.59 14.04
N PHE A 81 -14.91 -1.85 12.93
CA PHE A 81 -15.09 -3.22 12.43
C PHE A 81 -13.77 -3.87 12.05
N LEU A 82 -12.89 -3.17 11.33
CA LEU A 82 -11.58 -3.66 10.92
C LEU A 82 -10.65 -3.87 12.11
N ALA A 83 -10.74 -3.02 13.14
CA ALA A 83 -10.07 -3.25 14.42
C ALA A 83 -10.60 -4.50 15.15
N PHE A 84 -11.91 -4.78 15.07
CA PHE A 84 -12.49 -6.03 15.60
C PHE A 84 -12.00 -7.27 14.84
N VAL A 85 -11.96 -7.22 13.49
CA VAL A 85 -11.34 -8.28 12.67
C VAL A 85 -9.87 -8.48 13.05
N GLY A 86 -9.11 -7.39 13.23
CA GLY A 86 -7.73 -7.44 13.69
C GLY A 86 -7.58 -8.10 15.07
N LEU A 87 -8.47 -7.79 16.03
CA LEU A 87 -8.50 -8.42 17.35
C LEU A 87 -8.77 -9.92 17.26
N VAL A 88 -9.73 -10.33 16.44
CA VAL A 88 -10.04 -11.75 16.17
C VAL A 88 -8.83 -12.45 15.54
N MET A 89 -8.20 -11.87 14.50
CA MET A 89 -7.00 -12.42 13.88
C MET A 89 -5.84 -12.59 14.89
N VAL A 90 -5.60 -11.61 15.76
CA VAL A 90 -4.57 -11.73 16.81
C VAL A 90 -4.92 -12.84 17.81
N GLY A 91 -6.18 -12.96 18.22
CA GLY A 91 -6.64 -14.02 19.12
C GLY A 91 -6.42 -15.42 18.54
N PHE A 92 -6.80 -15.63 17.28
CA PHE A 92 -6.54 -16.89 16.58
C PHE A 92 -5.04 -17.11 16.29
N ALA A 93 -4.27 -16.07 15.98
CA ALA A 93 -2.81 -16.19 15.82
C ALA A 93 -2.14 -16.71 17.10
N PHE A 94 -2.57 -16.24 18.29
CA PHE A 94 -2.09 -16.78 19.56
C PHE A 94 -2.51 -18.23 19.80
N ALA A 95 -3.76 -18.60 19.46
CA ALA A 95 -4.24 -19.97 19.58
C ALA A 95 -3.46 -20.94 18.69
N PHE A 96 -3.23 -20.58 17.43
CA PHE A 96 -2.42 -21.36 16.49
C PHE A 96 -0.94 -21.40 16.88
N TYR A 97 -0.36 -20.29 17.35
CA TYR A 97 1.02 -20.28 17.85
C TYR A 97 1.22 -21.19 19.08
N ALA A 98 0.21 -21.28 19.96
CA ALA A 98 0.21 -22.20 21.09
C ALA A 98 0.03 -23.67 20.65
N LEU A 99 -0.80 -23.92 19.64
CA LEU A 99 -1.04 -25.26 19.10
C LEU A 99 0.16 -25.84 18.36
N PHE A 100 0.76 -25.08 17.46
CA PHE A 100 1.93 -25.47 16.67
C PHE A 100 3.26 -25.38 17.43
N ARG A 101 3.25 -25.25 18.77
CA ARG A 101 4.46 -25.02 19.57
C ARG A 101 5.49 -26.15 19.47
N GLU A 102 5.02 -27.39 19.29
CA GLU A 102 5.88 -28.58 19.20
C GLU A 102 6.42 -28.79 17.77
N ASP A 103 5.64 -28.40 16.75
CA ASP A 103 5.98 -28.51 15.32
C ASP A 103 6.79 -27.31 14.79
N GLN A 104 7.22 -26.38 15.67
CA GLN A 104 8.00 -25.19 15.31
C GLN A 104 9.35 -25.47 14.68
N SER A 105 9.90 -26.69 14.77
CA SER A 105 11.15 -27.07 14.09
C SER A 105 10.95 -27.14 12.57
N GLU A 106 9.86 -27.75 12.15
CA GLU A 106 9.60 -28.21 10.78
C GLU A 106 8.97 -27.11 9.90
N TYR A 107 8.00 -26.35 10.43
CA TYR A 107 7.31 -25.30 9.68
C TYR A 107 7.76 -23.89 10.08
N THR A 108 8.05 -23.03 9.10
CA THR A 108 8.46 -21.63 9.35
C THR A 108 7.32 -20.70 9.74
N ASP A 109 6.10 -21.07 9.35
CA ASP A 109 4.96 -20.14 9.26
C ASP A 109 4.40 -19.76 10.64
N PHE A 110 4.72 -20.56 11.67
CA PHE A 110 4.32 -20.36 13.06
C PHE A 110 5.49 -20.19 14.04
N LYS A 111 6.73 -19.97 13.55
CA LYS A 111 7.93 -19.81 14.40
C LYS A 111 7.92 -18.57 15.30
N SER A 112 7.14 -17.55 14.96
CA SER A 112 7.04 -16.30 15.72
C SER A 112 5.62 -15.75 15.69
N LEU A 113 5.28 -14.86 16.63
CA LEU A 113 3.96 -14.20 16.63
C LEU A 113 3.74 -13.36 15.36
N TRP A 114 4.80 -12.75 14.80
CA TRP A 114 4.70 -11.97 13.57
C TRP A 114 4.45 -12.84 12.33
N THR A 115 5.17 -13.96 12.20
CA THR A 115 4.91 -14.92 11.12
C THR A 115 3.53 -15.55 11.27
N SER A 116 3.13 -15.93 12.49
CA SER A 116 1.79 -16.49 12.77
C SER A 116 0.68 -15.51 12.39
N PHE A 117 0.84 -14.21 12.69
CA PHE A 117 -0.10 -13.17 12.29
C PHE A 117 -0.15 -12.96 10.77
N ALA A 118 1.00 -12.99 10.08
CA ALA A 118 1.06 -12.94 8.62
C ALA A 118 0.39 -14.17 7.98
N SER A 119 0.57 -15.36 8.55
CA SER A 119 -0.09 -16.60 8.14
C SER A 119 -1.61 -16.54 8.32
N MET A 120 -2.10 -16.02 9.46
CA MET A 120 -3.54 -15.76 9.64
C MET A 120 -4.07 -14.77 8.59
N PHE A 121 -3.33 -13.71 8.28
CA PHE A 121 -3.73 -12.76 7.23
C PHE A 121 -3.78 -13.41 5.83
N ALA A 122 -2.86 -14.35 5.54
CA ALA A 122 -2.92 -15.15 4.31
C ALA A 122 -4.15 -16.08 4.30
N TYR A 123 -4.48 -16.71 5.42
CA TYR A 123 -5.64 -17.59 5.55
C TYR A 123 -6.96 -16.82 5.34
N MET A 124 -7.09 -15.60 5.89
CA MET A 124 -8.20 -14.67 5.58
C MET A 124 -8.37 -14.41 4.07
N LEU A 125 -7.28 -14.42 3.30
CA LEU A 125 -7.29 -14.24 1.84
C LEU A 125 -7.46 -15.58 1.08
N GLN A 126 -7.78 -16.68 1.75
CA GLN A 126 -7.86 -18.04 1.23
C GLN A 126 -6.53 -18.56 0.65
N MET A 127 -5.41 -18.01 1.10
CA MET A 127 -4.06 -18.42 0.73
C MET A 127 -3.48 -19.33 1.83
N PHE A 128 -3.83 -20.62 1.81
CA PHE A 128 -3.43 -21.59 2.82
C PHE A 128 -3.09 -22.97 2.24
N ASP A 129 -2.20 -23.70 2.92
CA ASP A 129 -1.86 -25.09 2.59
C ASP A 129 -2.40 -26.03 3.67
N TYR A 130 -3.28 -26.94 3.28
CA TYR A 130 -3.86 -27.96 4.15
C TYR A 130 -2.82 -28.94 4.71
N ARG A 131 -1.68 -29.12 4.04
CA ARG A 131 -0.63 -30.07 4.45
C ARG A 131 -0.12 -29.77 5.85
N VAL A 132 0.12 -28.49 6.16
CA VAL A 132 0.59 -28.03 7.47
C VAL A 132 -0.40 -28.37 8.59
N LEU A 133 -1.70 -28.47 8.28
CA LEU A 133 -2.72 -28.87 9.26
C LEU A 133 -2.75 -30.39 9.45
N TYR A 134 -2.63 -31.17 8.37
CA TYR A 134 -2.64 -32.64 8.44
C TYR A 134 -1.36 -33.25 9.00
N GLU A 135 -0.20 -32.63 8.74
CA GLU A 135 1.11 -33.06 9.20
C GLU A 135 1.41 -32.59 10.66
N SER A 136 0.53 -31.76 11.26
CA SER A 136 0.64 -31.28 12.64
C SER A 136 0.49 -32.38 13.70
N SER A 137 1.07 -32.17 14.89
CA SER A 137 0.96 -33.09 16.04
C SER A 137 -0.49 -33.38 16.48
N HIS A 138 -1.44 -32.47 16.22
CA HIS A 138 -2.86 -32.58 16.59
C HIS A 138 -3.80 -32.22 15.41
N PRO A 139 -3.88 -33.07 14.37
CA PRO A 139 -4.51 -32.72 13.09
C PRO A 139 -6.03 -32.49 13.19
N ILE A 140 -6.70 -33.14 14.14
CA ILE A 140 -8.14 -32.93 14.37
C ILE A 140 -8.40 -31.54 14.96
N LEU A 141 -7.56 -31.10 15.90
CA LEU A 141 -7.77 -29.85 16.63
C LEU A 141 -7.36 -28.64 15.78
N SER A 142 -6.28 -28.76 14.99
CA SER A 142 -5.88 -27.74 14.00
C SER A 142 -6.96 -27.56 12.93
N MET A 143 -7.54 -28.64 12.39
CA MET A 143 -8.61 -28.59 11.40
C MET A 143 -9.89 -27.94 11.95
N VAL A 144 -10.31 -28.27 13.18
CA VAL A 144 -11.48 -27.64 13.82
C VAL A 144 -11.26 -26.16 14.12
N LEU A 145 -10.08 -25.79 14.64
CA LEU A 145 -9.72 -24.40 14.92
C LEU A 145 -9.68 -23.57 13.64
N PHE A 146 -9.16 -24.15 12.55
CA PHE A 146 -9.14 -23.54 11.22
C PHE A 146 -10.55 -23.33 10.67
N MET A 147 -11.40 -24.35 10.69
CA MET A 147 -12.77 -24.23 10.20
C MET A 147 -13.59 -23.19 10.99
N ALA A 148 -13.36 -23.09 12.30
CA ALA A 148 -13.97 -22.05 13.13
C ALA A 148 -13.46 -20.64 12.76
N TYR A 149 -12.15 -20.47 12.54
CA TYR A 149 -11.56 -19.21 12.09
C TYR A 149 -12.14 -18.76 10.74
N GLU A 150 -12.25 -19.68 9.78
CA GLU A 150 -12.79 -19.42 8.45
C GLU A 150 -14.26 -18.98 8.49
N ILE A 151 -15.11 -19.69 9.25
CA ILE A 151 -16.53 -19.33 9.38
C ILE A 151 -16.69 -17.94 10.02
N VAL A 152 -15.97 -17.66 11.11
CA VAL A 152 -16.02 -16.35 11.77
C VAL A 152 -15.55 -15.25 10.83
N THR A 153 -14.41 -15.46 10.15
CA THR A 153 -13.82 -14.46 9.25
C THR A 153 -14.68 -14.22 8.02
N ALA A 154 -15.27 -15.25 7.41
CA ALA A 154 -16.20 -15.12 6.29
C ALA A 154 -17.45 -14.31 6.65
N VAL A 155 -18.06 -14.56 7.83
CA VAL A 155 -19.17 -13.75 8.34
C VAL A 155 -18.75 -12.30 8.55
N LEU A 156 -17.54 -12.05 9.06
CA LEU A 156 -17.04 -10.70 9.28
C LEU A 156 -16.76 -9.96 7.95
N LEU A 157 -16.15 -10.61 6.97
CA LEU A 157 -15.93 -10.03 5.62
C LEU A 157 -17.26 -9.72 4.92
N LEU A 158 -18.27 -10.58 5.07
CA LEU A 158 -19.62 -10.36 4.55
C LEU A 158 -20.29 -9.14 5.22
N ASN A 159 -20.14 -8.97 6.53
CA ASN A 159 -20.63 -7.79 7.25
C ASN A 159 -19.95 -6.49 6.78
N VAL A 160 -18.64 -6.52 6.47
CA VAL A 160 -17.96 -5.40 5.78
C VAL A 160 -18.64 -5.14 4.44
N MET A 161 -18.78 -6.14 3.59
CA MET A 161 -19.30 -5.99 2.23
C MET A 161 -20.71 -5.37 2.19
N ILE A 162 -21.59 -5.77 3.12
CA ILE A 162 -22.92 -5.15 3.26
C ILE A 162 -22.79 -3.68 3.69
N ALA A 163 -21.93 -3.37 4.67
CA ALA A 163 -21.67 -2.00 5.08
C ALA A 163 -21.06 -1.14 3.95
N LEU A 164 -20.23 -1.71 3.07
CA LEU A 164 -19.72 -1.03 1.86
C LEU A 164 -20.89 -0.54 1.00
N MET A 165 -21.79 -1.45 0.63
CA MET A 165 -22.90 -1.13 -0.27
C MET A 165 -23.85 -0.12 0.38
N THR A 166 -24.28 -0.34 1.62
CA THR A 166 -25.25 0.54 2.31
C THR A 166 -24.73 1.96 2.53
N SER A 167 -23.45 2.12 2.89
CA SER A 167 -22.84 3.44 3.09
C SER A 167 -22.63 4.20 1.77
N SER A 168 -22.33 3.48 0.68
CA SER A 168 -22.22 4.04 -0.67
C SER A 168 -23.56 4.62 -1.12
N PHE A 169 -24.62 3.80 -1.16
CA PHE A 169 -25.93 4.19 -1.71
C PHE A 169 -26.59 5.39 -1.01
N SER A 170 -26.32 5.60 0.28
CA SER A 170 -27.02 6.60 1.09
C SER A 170 -26.45 8.02 1.03
N ARG A 171 -25.16 8.19 0.68
CA ARG A 171 -24.46 9.49 0.67
C ARG A 171 -24.14 10.02 -0.73
N ILE A 172 -23.93 9.13 -1.71
CA ILE A 172 -23.80 9.44 -3.14
C ILE A 172 -24.93 10.39 -3.60
N GLN A 173 -26.17 10.09 -3.24
CA GLN A 173 -27.35 10.82 -3.73
C GLN A 173 -27.53 12.26 -3.20
N LYS A 174 -26.67 12.78 -2.29
CA LYS A 174 -26.94 14.05 -1.57
C LYS A 174 -25.87 15.15 -1.67
N GLU A 175 -24.60 14.82 -1.97
CA GLU A 175 -23.50 15.81 -1.84
C GLU A 175 -22.52 15.91 -3.04
N GLU A 176 -22.64 15.05 -4.05
CA GLU A 176 -21.62 14.89 -5.11
C GLU A 176 -21.19 16.20 -5.79
N GLY A 177 -22.15 17.02 -6.25
CA GLY A 177 -21.85 18.27 -6.96
C GLY A 177 -21.03 19.27 -6.12
N LYS A 178 -21.26 19.32 -4.80
CA LYS A 178 -20.50 20.22 -3.89
C LYS A 178 -19.10 19.70 -3.65
N ARG A 179 -18.95 18.39 -3.41
CA ARG A 179 -17.65 17.72 -3.20
C ARG A 179 -16.75 17.82 -4.43
N GLN A 180 -17.31 17.57 -5.62
CA GLN A 180 -16.54 17.69 -6.87
C GLN A 180 -16.03 19.12 -7.11
N LEU A 181 -16.82 20.16 -6.78
CA LEU A 181 -16.39 21.54 -6.90
C LEU A 181 -15.20 21.86 -5.97
N ILE A 182 -15.22 21.33 -4.74
CA ILE A 182 -14.11 21.47 -3.79
C ILE A 182 -12.84 20.78 -4.32
N TYR A 183 -12.91 19.56 -4.85
CA TYR A 183 -11.72 18.89 -5.39
C TYR A 183 -11.13 19.59 -6.61
N ARG A 184 -11.96 20.16 -7.48
CA ARG A 184 -11.48 21.00 -8.58
C ARG A 184 -10.77 22.25 -8.06
N ALA A 185 -11.32 22.90 -7.02
CA ALA A 185 -10.69 24.05 -6.39
C ALA A 185 -9.34 23.71 -5.75
N GLU A 186 -9.26 22.61 -4.98
CA GLU A 186 -8.05 22.12 -4.30
C GLU A 186 -6.93 21.83 -5.31
N VAL A 187 -7.22 21.15 -6.41
CA VAL A 187 -6.24 20.86 -7.47
C VAL A 187 -5.82 22.12 -8.23
N ILE A 188 -6.74 23.07 -8.46
CA ILE A 188 -6.39 24.36 -9.07
C ILE A 188 -5.45 25.16 -8.16
N ASP A 189 -5.68 25.19 -6.84
CA ASP A 189 -4.83 25.89 -5.88
C ASP A 189 -3.42 25.26 -5.76
N GLU A 190 -3.32 23.92 -5.74
CA GLU A 190 -2.02 23.23 -5.77
C GLU A 190 -1.27 23.48 -7.10
N LEU A 191 -1.97 23.57 -8.24
CA LEU A 191 -1.38 23.95 -9.53
C LEU A 191 -0.97 25.43 -9.59
N GLU A 192 -1.79 26.35 -9.07
CA GLU A 192 -1.48 27.78 -9.08
C GLU A 192 -0.34 28.15 -8.13
N SER A 193 -0.21 27.45 -7.00
CA SER A 193 0.90 27.63 -6.05
C SER A 193 2.22 27.00 -6.51
N SER A 194 2.17 25.89 -7.26
CA SER A 194 3.37 25.23 -7.81
C SER A 194 3.93 25.87 -9.10
N LEU A 195 3.21 26.80 -9.73
CA LEU A 195 3.63 27.50 -10.95
C LEU A 195 4.30 28.88 -10.66
N PRO A 196 5.64 28.99 -10.54
CA PRO A 196 6.32 30.27 -10.29
C PRO A 196 6.11 31.29 -11.42
N VAL A 197 5.85 30.79 -12.64
CA VAL A 197 5.59 31.58 -13.84
C VAL A 197 4.40 32.53 -13.65
N ARG A 198 3.31 32.09 -13.01
CA ARG A 198 2.10 32.91 -12.84
C ARG A 198 2.36 34.12 -11.94
N ARG A 199 3.12 33.93 -10.86
CA ARG A 199 3.49 35.00 -9.91
C ARG A 199 4.45 36.02 -10.55
N TRP A 200 5.37 35.57 -11.41
CA TRP A 200 6.27 36.46 -12.16
C TRP A 200 5.56 37.22 -13.30
N TRP A 201 4.67 36.56 -14.05
CA TRP A 201 3.91 37.18 -15.14
C TRP A 201 2.87 38.20 -14.65
N LEU A 202 2.13 37.89 -13.57
CA LEU A 202 1.15 38.83 -13.00
C LEU A 202 1.79 40.06 -12.35
N SER A 203 3.07 39.96 -11.94
CA SER A 203 3.83 41.08 -11.37
C SER A 203 4.28 42.11 -12.43
N LYS A 204 4.25 41.76 -13.73
CA LYS A 204 4.62 42.70 -14.79
C LYS A 204 3.47 43.66 -15.12
N PRO A 205 3.66 44.99 -15.04
CA PRO A 205 2.71 45.95 -15.56
C PRO A 205 2.52 45.73 -17.08
N GLY A 206 1.27 45.54 -17.52
CA GLY A 206 0.95 45.35 -18.95
C GLY A 206 0.96 43.91 -19.48
N ALA A 207 0.93 42.88 -18.63
CA ALA A 207 0.82 41.49 -19.09
C ALA A 207 -0.47 41.23 -19.92
N PRO A 208 -0.37 40.75 -21.18
CA PRO A 208 -1.52 40.61 -22.10
C PRO A 208 -2.49 39.48 -21.74
N LEU A 209 -2.08 38.51 -20.91
CA LEU A 209 -2.97 37.47 -20.37
C LEU A 209 -3.34 37.75 -18.91
N ARG A 210 -4.17 38.77 -18.70
CA ARG A 210 -5.11 38.73 -17.56
C ARG A 210 -6.32 37.93 -18.03
N PRO A 211 -6.68 36.81 -17.37
CA PRO A 211 -7.91 36.10 -17.73
C PRO A 211 -9.10 37.05 -17.54
N PRO A 212 -10.01 37.18 -18.52
CA PRO A 212 -11.10 38.17 -18.47
C PRO A 212 -12.10 37.89 -17.33
N PHE A 213 -12.08 36.68 -16.76
CA PHE A 213 -12.94 36.27 -15.66
C PHE A 213 -12.10 35.66 -14.54
N ILE A 214 -12.23 36.22 -13.33
CA ILE A 214 -11.75 35.59 -12.10
C ILE A 214 -12.92 34.78 -11.53
N HIS A 215 -12.82 33.45 -11.59
CA HIS A 215 -13.84 32.57 -11.01
C HIS A 215 -13.73 32.55 -9.48
N ILE A 216 -14.44 33.46 -8.83
CA ILE A 216 -14.55 33.51 -7.37
C ILE A 216 -15.56 32.44 -6.92
N LEU A 217 -15.09 31.46 -6.15
CA LEU A 217 -15.94 30.46 -5.49
C LEU A 217 -16.72 31.12 -4.34
N ARG A 218 -17.93 31.61 -4.65
CA ARG A 218 -18.87 32.08 -3.63
C ARG A 218 -19.47 30.88 -2.91
N ILE A 219 -19.09 30.67 -1.65
CA ILE A 219 -19.75 29.72 -0.76
C ILE A 219 -21.16 30.25 -0.47
N VAL A 220 -22.16 29.74 -1.21
CA VAL A 220 -23.57 30.01 -0.90
C VAL A 220 -23.93 29.21 0.33
N SER A 221 -23.82 29.86 1.49
CA SER A 221 -24.43 29.35 2.72
C SER A 221 -25.94 29.39 2.52
N LEU A 222 -26.57 28.21 2.40
CA LEU A 222 -28.01 28.07 2.56
C LEU A 222 -28.31 28.24 4.05
N GLY A 223 -28.34 29.50 4.49
CA GLY A 223 -28.83 29.85 5.81
C GLY A 223 -30.27 29.35 5.96
N ASN A 224 -30.61 28.84 7.13
CA ASN A 224 -31.99 28.47 7.48
C ASN A 224 -32.89 29.70 7.28
N GLY A 225 -33.57 29.73 6.14
CA GLY A 225 -34.29 30.87 5.63
C GLY A 225 -35.55 30.39 4.95
N VAL A 226 -36.65 30.47 5.69
CA VAL A 226 -38.02 30.19 5.25
C VAL A 226 -38.27 30.76 3.86
N GLU A 227 -38.77 29.88 2.99
CA GLU A 227 -39.28 30.17 1.67
C GLU A 227 -40.24 31.38 1.68
N ARG A 228 -39.84 32.45 0.98
CA ARG A 228 -40.76 33.45 0.44
C ARG A 228 -40.30 33.86 -0.94
N ASP A 229 -40.99 33.33 -1.94
CA ASP A 229 -40.93 33.80 -3.31
C ASP A 229 -41.18 35.32 -3.39
N GLY A 230 -40.46 35.97 -4.29
CA GLY A 230 -40.45 37.41 -4.47
C GLY A 230 -40.06 37.79 -5.91
N ILE A 231 -40.95 37.46 -6.85
CA ILE A 231 -40.88 37.83 -8.27
C ILE A 231 -40.65 39.35 -8.44
N GLY A 232 -39.76 39.79 -9.33
CA GLY A 232 -39.83 41.17 -9.84
C GLY A 232 -38.59 41.78 -10.52
N GLY A 233 -38.53 41.70 -11.86
CA GLY A 233 -37.83 42.65 -12.74
C GLY A 233 -36.29 42.58 -12.81
N GLY A 234 -35.64 42.96 -13.91
CA GLY A 234 -36.19 43.39 -15.21
C GLY A 234 -35.26 44.41 -15.89
N ILE A 235 -34.78 44.04 -17.10
CA ILE A 235 -33.92 44.79 -18.04
C ILE A 235 -32.51 45.16 -17.54
#